data_AF-A0A1Y5Q5C9-F1
#
_entry.id   AF-A0A1Y5Q5C9-F1
#
_cell.length_a   1.000
_cell.length_b   1.000
_cell.length_c   1.000
_cell.angle_alpha   90.00
_cell.angle_beta   90.00
_cell.angle_gamma   90.00
#
_symmetry.space_group_name_H-M   'P 1'
#
loop_
_entity.id
_entity.type
_entity.pdbx_description
1 polymer ?
#
loop_
_entity_poly.entity_id
_entity_poly.type
_entity_poly.pdbx_seq_one_letter_code
_entity_poly.pdbx_strand_id
1 'polypeptide(L)'
;MTPDFIFIVGVAKAGTTALAGWLVRSGLATYAVPGVKEPGSYLKTASSFFPPYPPAPGGLPLLDATPAYFGNARVAARLPEHGARIAVCLRNPLERAWSDYRMKKLLALQGAGADRFIERLHEAAGGACPTSEAWHQQRLDAVLHTLPRTASRQLEQHFDAESRRLVEDRFGERLDYELAFFASRHVFPHQPVLRFSFYYQGLRLLLDRYQPEDIVVLTRQGLADTGRRTEIALRLAGRGLAGEAPGRSFTLSDIALDEPEPDFAGAEFDGLRRMFAFDLDHSLELLESRGVATNLLDRDELYRHIR
;
A
#
# COMPACT_ATOMS: atom_id res chain seq x y z
N MET A 1 13.81 13.73 -18.46
CA MET A 1 15.00 13.13 -17.84
C MET A 1 14.58 11.82 -17.21
N THR A 2 15.38 10.75 -17.35
CA THR A 2 15.11 9.47 -16.68
C THR A 2 15.51 9.60 -15.21
N PRO A 3 14.66 9.24 -14.24
CA PRO A 3 15.05 9.25 -12.83
C PRO A 3 16.01 8.10 -12.50
N ASP A 4 16.70 8.23 -11.37
CA ASP A 4 17.50 7.16 -10.77
C ASP A 4 16.62 6.17 -10.00
N PHE A 5 15.53 6.68 -9.39
CA PHE A 5 14.66 5.91 -8.51
C PHE A 5 13.18 6.11 -8.81
N ILE A 6 12.41 5.03 -8.67
CA ILE A 6 10.95 5.05 -8.58
C ILE A 6 10.53 4.42 -7.25
N PHE A 7 9.75 5.14 -6.46
CA PHE A 7 9.16 4.65 -5.22
C PHE A 7 7.66 4.54 -5.36
N ILE A 8 7.10 3.32 -5.30
CA ILE A 8 5.65 3.13 -5.17
C ILE A 8 5.35 3.04 -3.68
N VAL A 9 5.02 4.18 -3.08
CA VAL A 9 4.98 4.33 -1.62
C VAL A 9 3.67 3.90 -0.98
N GLY A 10 2.60 3.75 -1.78
CA GLY A 10 1.29 3.40 -1.26
C GLY A 10 0.17 3.54 -2.28
N VAL A 11 -1.09 3.33 -1.88
CA VAL A 11 -1.45 2.75 -0.58
C VAL A 11 -1.60 1.23 -0.67
N ALA A 12 -1.46 0.54 0.46
CA ALA A 12 -1.64 -0.91 0.51
C ALA A 12 -3.04 -1.29 -0.02
N LYS A 13 -3.09 -2.33 -0.87
CA LYS A 13 -4.31 -2.84 -1.53
C LYS A 13 -4.94 -1.91 -2.59
N ALA A 14 -4.21 -0.89 -3.05
CA ALA A 14 -4.62 -0.04 -4.18
C ALA A 14 -3.97 -0.39 -5.53
N GLY A 15 -3.36 -1.59 -5.65
CA GLY A 15 -2.77 -2.05 -6.92
C GLY A 15 -1.28 -1.76 -7.10
N THR A 16 -0.55 -1.47 -6.02
CA THR A 16 0.91 -1.27 -6.05
C THR A 16 1.67 -2.45 -6.66
N THR A 17 1.24 -3.69 -6.40
CA THR A 17 1.80 -4.91 -7.05
C THR A 17 1.62 -4.89 -8.57
N ALA A 18 0.43 -4.48 -9.05
CA ALA A 18 0.13 -4.47 -10.47
C ALA A 18 0.97 -3.41 -11.20
N LEU A 19 1.11 -2.22 -10.60
CA LEU A 19 1.95 -1.14 -11.11
C LEU A 19 3.43 -1.56 -11.13
N ALA A 20 3.95 -2.09 -10.01
CA ALA A 20 5.34 -2.53 -9.90
C ALA A 20 5.70 -3.60 -10.94
N GLY A 21 4.87 -4.64 -11.03
CA GLY A 21 5.08 -5.71 -12.00
C GLY A 21 4.99 -5.23 -13.45
N TRP A 22 4.10 -4.28 -13.76
CA TRP A 22 4.01 -3.69 -15.10
C TRP A 22 5.25 -2.87 -15.45
N LEU A 23 5.76 -2.02 -14.55
CA LEU A 23 6.97 -1.24 -14.78
C LEU A 23 8.17 -2.14 -15.10
N VAL A 24 8.35 -3.22 -14.34
CA VAL A 24 9.47 -4.16 -14.54
C VAL A 24 9.30 -4.96 -15.83
N ARG A 25 8.13 -5.56 -16.07
CA ARG A 25 7.88 -6.35 -17.28
C ARG A 25 7.97 -5.52 -18.57
N SER A 26 7.63 -4.22 -18.49
CA SER A 26 7.70 -3.31 -19.64
C SER A 26 9.10 -2.73 -19.86
N GLY A 27 10.11 -3.13 -19.08
CA GLY A 27 11.47 -2.59 -19.19
C GLY A 27 11.55 -1.10 -18.86
N LEU A 28 10.67 -0.61 -17.97
CA LEU A 28 10.66 0.79 -17.51
C LEU A 28 11.44 0.98 -16.21
N ALA A 29 11.63 -0.08 -15.43
CA ALA A 29 12.38 -0.07 -14.18
C ALA A 29 12.95 -1.46 -13.87
N THR A 30 13.90 -1.54 -12.94
CA THR A 30 14.33 -2.81 -12.33
C THR A 30 14.14 -2.74 -10.82
N TYR A 31 13.85 -3.85 -10.16
CA TYR A 31 13.74 -3.83 -8.69
C TYR A 31 15.06 -3.42 -8.04
N ALA A 32 14.98 -2.55 -7.05
CA ALA A 32 16.14 -2.05 -6.32
C ALA A 32 16.89 -3.16 -5.55
N VAL A 33 16.15 -4.19 -5.13
CA VAL A 33 16.70 -5.47 -4.68
C VAL A 33 16.25 -6.53 -5.72
N PRO A 34 17.18 -7.25 -6.38
CA PRO A 34 16.83 -8.18 -7.44
C PRO A 34 15.75 -9.19 -7.02
N GLY A 35 14.64 -9.23 -7.76
CA GLY A 35 13.52 -10.15 -7.51
C GLY A 35 12.73 -9.87 -6.23
N VAL A 36 12.91 -8.72 -5.57
CA VAL A 36 12.23 -8.41 -4.31
C VAL A 36 11.35 -7.18 -4.46
N LYS A 37 10.04 -7.40 -4.42
CA LYS A 37 9.04 -6.35 -4.18
C LYS A 37 8.95 -6.07 -2.68
N GLU A 38 8.71 -4.82 -2.30
CA GLU A 38 8.59 -4.37 -0.89
C GLU A 38 9.85 -4.63 -0.01
N PRO A 39 11.07 -4.30 -0.47
CA PRO A 39 12.29 -4.51 0.33
C PRO A 39 12.29 -3.72 1.66
N GLY A 40 11.51 -2.64 1.75
CA GLY A 40 11.31 -1.89 2.98
C GLY A 40 12.58 -1.27 3.56
N SER A 41 13.59 -1.02 2.72
CA SER A 41 14.92 -0.55 3.12
C SER A 41 14.88 0.73 3.96
N TYR A 42 13.93 1.62 3.68
CA TYR A 42 13.79 2.89 4.40
C TYR A 42 12.94 2.80 5.68
N LEU A 43 12.24 1.69 5.92
CA LEU A 43 11.50 1.44 7.18
C LEU A 43 12.44 0.99 8.30
N LYS A 44 13.55 0.34 7.96
CA LYS A 44 14.49 -0.22 8.93
C LYS A 44 15.37 0.88 9.52
N THR A 45 15.65 0.81 10.83
CA THR A 45 16.53 1.76 11.53
C THR A 45 17.99 1.62 11.07
N ALA A 46 18.82 2.63 11.36
CA ALA A 46 20.20 2.75 10.87
C ALA A 46 21.14 1.56 11.17
N SER A 47 20.73 0.58 11.97
CA SER A 47 21.49 -0.65 12.26
C SER A 47 21.24 -1.81 11.27
N SER A 48 20.41 -1.63 10.23
CA SER A 48 20.09 -2.70 9.28
C SER A 48 20.98 -2.72 8.03
N PHE A 49 21.42 -3.92 7.65
CA PHE A 49 22.33 -4.32 6.56
C PHE A 49 22.01 -3.86 5.12
N PHE A 50 20.98 -3.06 4.88
CA PHE A 50 20.69 -2.53 3.54
C PHE A 50 21.07 -1.04 3.48
N PRO A 51 22.27 -0.70 2.97
CA PRO A 51 22.61 0.69 2.69
C PRO A 51 21.60 1.30 1.69
N PRO A 52 21.51 2.65 1.59
CA PRO A 52 20.78 3.27 0.49
C PRO A 52 21.19 2.62 -0.83
N TYR A 53 20.22 2.40 -1.72
CA TYR A 53 20.43 1.66 -2.96
C TYR A 53 21.63 2.24 -3.73
N PRO A 54 22.44 1.37 -4.37
CA PRO A 54 23.49 1.87 -5.23
C PRO A 54 22.89 2.75 -6.34
N PRO A 55 23.65 3.68 -6.93
CA PRO A 55 23.22 4.38 -8.13
C PRO A 55 22.76 3.37 -9.17
N ALA A 56 21.67 3.70 -9.90
CA ALA A 56 21.16 2.83 -10.94
C ALA A 56 22.30 2.48 -11.92
N PRO A 57 22.64 1.20 -12.13
CA PRO A 57 23.63 0.82 -13.14
C PRO A 57 23.07 1.27 -14.49
N GLY A 58 23.65 2.34 -15.03
CA GLY A 58 23.05 3.22 -16.02
C GLY A 58 22.23 2.50 -17.09
N GLY A 59 20.91 2.64 -17.02
CA GLY A 59 20.00 2.06 -18.01
C GLY A 59 18.52 2.15 -17.64
N LEU A 60 18.16 1.86 -16.39
CA LEU A 60 16.77 1.91 -15.89
C LEU A 60 16.72 2.38 -14.43
N PRO A 61 15.67 3.11 -14.02
CA PRO A 61 15.47 3.47 -12.62
C PRO A 61 15.35 2.23 -11.72
N LEU A 62 15.83 2.35 -10.49
CA LEU A 62 15.63 1.36 -9.43
C LEU A 62 14.25 1.54 -8.79
N LEU A 63 13.49 0.45 -8.68
CA LEU A 63 12.13 0.41 -8.17
C LEU A 63 12.06 -0.17 -6.76
N ASP A 64 11.52 0.59 -5.82
CA ASP A 64 11.10 0.13 -4.50
C ASP A 64 9.60 0.37 -4.33
N ALA A 65 8.83 -0.72 -4.29
CA ALA A 65 7.38 -0.66 -4.29
C ALA A 65 6.77 -0.99 -2.93
N THR A 66 7.23 -0.35 -1.84
CA THR A 66 6.80 -0.60 -0.46
C THR A 66 5.61 0.28 -0.02
N PRO A 67 4.37 -0.24 0.08
CA PRO A 67 3.17 0.55 0.41
C PRO A 67 3.14 1.09 1.84
N ALA A 68 3.97 0.53 2.73
CA ALA A 68 4.11 0.97 4.11
C ALA A 68 4.94 2.27 4.25
N TYR A 69 5.51 2.79 3.15
CA TYR A 69 6.17 4.09 3.12
C TYR A 69 5.15 5.24 3.23
N PHE A 70 3.94 5.08 2.70
CA PHE A 70 2.89 6.10 2.75
C PHE A 70 2.48 6.42 4.20
N GLY A 71 2.47 7.70 4.53
CA GLY A 71 2.14 8.16 5.89
C GLY A 71 3.22 7.90 6.93
N ASN A 72 4.43 7.47 6.54
CA ASN A 72 5.55 7.29 7.46
C ASN A 72 6.52 8.49 7.36
N ALA A 73 6.45 9.40 8.33
CA ALA A 73 7.28 10.61 8.36
C ALA A 73 8.80 10.32 8.36
N ARG A 74 9.24 9.22 8.99
CA ARG A 74 10.67 8.85 9.00
C ARG A 74 11.14 8.37 7.63
N VAL A 75 10.29 7.67 6.89
CA VAL A 75 10.60 7.25 5.52
C VAL A 75 10.60 8.46 4.59
N ALA A 76 9.56 9.30 4.66
CA ALA A 76 9.49 10.53 3.88
C ALA A 76 10.74 11.40 4.11
N ALA A 77 11.26 11.46 5.34
CA ALA A 77 12.47 12.20 5.67
C ALA A 77 13.79 11.62 5.12
N ARG A 78 13.80 10.36 4.68
CA ARG A 78 15.01 9.60 4.29
C ARG A 78 15.06 9.23 2.82
N LEU A 79 13.92 9.20 2.13
CA LEU A 79 13.88 8.94 0.69
C LEU A 79 14.68 10.03 -0.05
N PRO A 80 15.39 9.68 -1.15
CA PRO A 80 16.13 10.67 -1.92
C PRO A 80 15.17 11.69 -2.52
N GLU A 81 15.56 12.97 -2.51
CA GLU A 81 14.79 14.08 -3.10
C GLU A 81 15.08 14.23 -4.59
N HIS A 82 16.36 14.19 -4.96
CA HIS A 82 16.79 14.33 -6.35
C HIS A 82 16.80 12.98 -7.07
N GLY A 83 16.50 13.00 -8.38
CA GLY A 83 16.51 11.81 -9.22
C GLY A 83 15.44 10.79 -8.85
N ALA A 84 14.44 11.14 -8.03
CA ALA A 84 13.38 10.26 -7.59
C ALA A 84 12.03 10.60 -8.23
N ARG A 85 11.22 9.57 -8.44
CA ARG A 85 9.79 9.67 -8.74
C ARG A 85 8.99 8.87 -7.72
N ILE A 86 7.91 9.45 -7.22
CA ILE A 86 7.04 8.85 -6.21
C ILE A 86 5.70 8.55 -6.85
N ALA A 87 5.26 7.30 -6.76
CA ALA A 87 3.93 6.88 -7.17
C ALA A 87 3.04 6.59 -5.96
N VAL A 88 1.82 7.11 -5.98
CA VAL A 88 0.76 6.82 -5.01
C VAL A 88 -0.45 6.28 -5.76
N CYS A 89 -0.75 5.01 -5.57
CA CYS A 89 -1.99 4.38 -6.02
C CYS A 89 -3.10 4.64 -4.99
N LEU A 90 -4.18 5.27 -5.42
CA LEU A 90 -5.42 5.39 -4.65
C LEU A 90 -6.44 4.35 -5.12
N ARG A 91 -7.39 4.05 -4.25
CA ARG A 91 -8.52 3.15 -4.50
C ARG A 91 -9.73 3.67 -3.73
N ASN A 92 -10.93 3.22 -4.06
CA ASN A 92 -12.06 3.44 -3.16
C ASN A 92 -11.72 3.06 -1.69
N PRO A 93 -11.90 3.97 -0.71
CA PRO A 93 -11.51 3.73 0.69
C PRO A 93 -12.18 2.52 1.36
N LEU A 94 -13.46 2.25 1.07
CA LEU A 94 -14.20 1.11 1.62
C LEU A 94 -13.72 -0.21 1.01
N GLU A 95 -13.66 -0.29 -0.31
CA GLU A 95 -13.15 -1.49 -0.99
C GLU A 95 -11.70 -1.79 -0.60
N ARG A 96 -10.88 -0.74 -0.39
CA ARG A 96 -9.48 -0.90 0.05
C ARG A 96 -9.41 -1.45 1.48
N ALA A 97 -10.23 -0.92 2.40
CA ALA A 97 -10.33 -1.44 3.77
C ALA A 97 -10.79 -2.89 3.80
N TRP A 98 -11.84 -3.22 3.03
CA TRP A 98 -12.33 -4.59 2.87
C TRP A 98 -11.25 -5.52 2.32
N SER A 99 -10.55 -5.11 1.25
CA SER A 99 -9.46 -5.91 0.67
C SER A 99 -8.31 -6.17 1.65
N ASP A 100 -8.03 -5.22 2.55
CA ASP A 100 -7.01 -5.34 3.58
C ASP A 100 -7.46 -6.23 4.75
N TYR A 101 -8.72 -6.06 5.20
CA TYR A 101 -9.37 -6.94 6.17
C TYR A 101 -9.34 -8.39 5.69
N ARG A 102 -9.82 -8.66 4.47
CA ARG A 102 -9.84 -10.02 3.89
C ARG A 102 -8.46 -10.66 3.87
N MET A 103 -7.45 -9.89 3.45
CA MET A 103 -6.08 -10.36 3.41
C MET A 103 -5.57 -10.72 4.81
N LYS A 104 -5.79 -9.84 5.79
CA LYS A 104 -5.29 -10.05 7.15
C LYS A 104 -6.03 -11.15 7.88
N LYS A 105 -7.35 -11.25 7.70
CA LYS A 105 -8.16 -12.36 8.22
C LYS A 105 -7.68 -13.69 7.66
N LEU A 106 -7.47 -13.79 6.34
CA LEU A 106 -6.90 -15.00 5.73
C LEU A 106 -5.54 -15.37 6.33
N LEU A 107 -4.65 -14.39 6.51
CA LEU A 107 -3.32 -14.61 7.08
C LEU A 107 -3.38 -14.96 8.57
N ALA A 108 -4.38 -14.46 9.30
CA ALA A 108 -4.60 -14.78 10.71
C ALA A 108 -5.24 -16.16 10.92
N LEU A 109 -6.07 -16.62 9.97
CA LEU A 109 -6.63 -17.99 9.94
C LEU A 109 -5.53 -19.05 9.73
N GLN A 110 -4.41 -18.67 9.09
CA GLN A 110 -3.32 -19.57 8.71
C GLN A 110 -3.78 -20.74 7.81
N GLY A 111 -2.88 -21.69 7.52
CA GLY A 111 -3.16 -22.92 6.79
C GLY A 111 -3.15 -22.78 5.27
N ALA A 112 -3.59 -23.83 4.57
CA ALA A 112 -3.37 -24.00 3.12
C ALA A 112 -3.89 -22.85 2.24
N GLY A 113 -5.01 -22.21 2.63
CA GLY A 113 -5.54 -21.04 1.92
C GLY A 113 -4.64 -19.81 2.06
N ALA A 114 -4.09 -19.59 3.25
CA ALA A 114 -3.13 -18.54 3.53
C ALA A 114 -1.78 -18.81 2.88
N ASP A 115 -1.30 -20.06 2.92
CA ASP A 115 -0.06 -20.48 2.26
C ASP A 115 -0.14 -20.25 0.75
N ARG A 116 -1.22 -20.72 0.10
CA ARG A 116 -1.47 -20.48 -1.34
C ARG A 116 -1.56 -18.99 -1.67
N PHE A 117 -2.11 -18.18 -0.77
CA PHE A 117 -2.16 -16.73 -0.94
C PHE A 117 -0.74 -16.12 -0.91
N ILE A 118 0.11 -16.54 0.02
CA ILE A 118 1.48 -16.06 0.15
C ILE A 118 2.34 -16.54 -1.03
N GLU A 119 2.18 -17.78 -1.46
CA GLU A 119 2.83 -18.34 -2.66
C GLU A 119 2.56 -17.44 -3.87
N ARG A 120 1.28 -17.16 -4.15
CA ARG A 120 0.90 -16.30 -5.29
C ARG A 120 1.37 -14.87 -5.16
N LEU A 121 1.40 -14.31 -3.94
CA LEU A 121 1.99 -12.99 -3.70
C LEU A 121 3.49 -12.98 -4.03
N HIS A 122 4.22 -14.05 -3.70
CA HIS A 122 5.66 -14.16 -3.93
C HIS A 122 5.99 -14.53 -5.38
N GLU A 123 5.20 -15.38 -6.05
CA GLU A 123 5.31 -15.64 -7.49
C GLU A 123 5.18 -14.33 -8.29
N ALA A 124 4.23 -13.48 -7.93
CA ALA A 124 4.07 -12.17 -8.56
C ALA A 124 5.21 -11.19 -8.26
N ALA A 125 5.98 -11.44 -7.19
CA ALA A 125 7.08 -10.60 -6.73
C ALA A 125 8.48 -11.13 -7.12
N GLY A 126 8.62 -12.42 -7.47
CA GLY A 126 9.87 -13.05 -7.88
C GLY A 126 10.74 -13.63 -6.76
N GLY A 127 10.18 -13.92 -5.57
CA GLY A 127 10.93 -14.34 -4.37
C GLY A 127 10.58 -15.73 -3.83
N ALA A 128 11.42 -16.25 -2.91
CA ALA A 128 11.14 -17.47 -2.15
C ALA A 128 9.95 -17.27 -1.19
N CYS A 129 9.06 -18.26 -1.11
CA CYS A 129 7.81 -18.15 -0.36
C CYS A 129 7.96 -18.67 1.08
N PRO A 130 7.81 -17.81 2.11
CA PRO A 130 7.61 -18.30 3.48
C PRO A 130 6.21 -18.94 3.63
N THR A 131 6.04 -19.85 4.58
CA THR A 131 4.69 -20.30 5.01
C THR A 131 3.92 -19.15 5.67
N SER A 132 2.61 -19.27 5.82
CA SER A 132 1.78 -18.31 6.56
C SER A 132 2.21 -18.11 8.00
N GLU A 133 2.67 -19.17 8.65
CA GLU A 133 3.28 -19.13 9.96
C GLU A 133 4.59 -18.32 9.96
N ALA A 134 5.51 -18.58 9.03
CA ALA A 134 6.77 -17.83 8.93
C ALA A 134 6.52 -16.34 8.62
N TRP A 135 5.51 -16.03 7.81
CA TRP A 135 5.11 -14.65 7.55
C TRP A 135 4.54 -13.96 8.79
N HIS A 136 3.72 -14.67 9.57
CA HIS A 136 3.20 -14.16 10.83
C HIS A 136 4.34 -13.85 11.82
N GLN A 137 5.27 -14.79 11.99
CA GLN A 137 6.42 -14.62 12.87
C GLN A 137 7.30 -13.45 12.43
N GLN A 138 7.58 -13.32 11.13
CA GLN A 138 8.36 -12.20 10.60
C GLN A 138 7.73 -10.84 10.93
N ARG A 139 6.40 -10.74 10.92
CA ARG A 139 5.69 -9.51 11.30
C ARG A 139 5.75 -9.23 12.79
N LEU A 140 5.61 -10.25 13.61
CA LEU A 140 5.76 -10.13 15.06
C LEU A 140 7.19 -9.66 15.39
N ASP A 141 8.21 -10.29 14.82
CA ASP A 141 9.61 -9.92 15.00
C ASP A 141 9.85 -8.46 14.59
N ALA A 142 9.29 -8.02 13.45
CA ALA A 142 9.40 -6.64 13.00
C ALA A 142 8.80 -5.65 14.01
N VAL A 143 7.69 -5.98 14.68
CA VAL A 143 7.11 -5.15 15.75
C VAL A 143 8.03 -5.15 16.96
N LEU A 144 8.47 -6.33 17.42
CA LEU A 144 9.29 -6.48 18.62
C LEU A 144 10.66 -5.82 18.49
N HIS A 145 11.25 -5.79 17.30
CA HIS A 145 12.53 -5.11 17.04
C HIS A 145 12.46 -3.59 17.10
N THR A 146 11.27 -2.99 17.04
CA THR A 146 11.10 -1.54 17.06
C THR A 146 10.75 -0.97 18.43
N LEU A 147 10.51 -1.83 19.42
CA LEU A 147 9.98 -1.45 20.73
C LEU A 147 10.89 -1.93 21.88
N PRO A 148 10.79 -1.33 23.07
CA PRO A 148 11.61 -1.74 24.22
C PRO A 148 11.39 -3.21 24.58
N ARG A 149 12.48 -3.94 24.84
CA ARG A 149 12.45 -5.37 25.24
C ARG A 149 11.59 -5.63 26.47
N THR A 150 11.46 -4.66 27.37
CA THR A 150 10.62 -4.75 28.58
C THR A 150 9.13 -4.87 28.26
N ALA A 151 8.70 -4.45 27.07
CA ALA A 151 7.32 -4.54 26.62
C ALA A 151 7.03 -5.79 25.76
N SER A 152 8.05 -6.58 25.38
CA SER A 152 7.92 -7.64 24.37
C SER A 152 6.79 -8.63 24.65
N ARG A 153 6.69 -9.14 25.88
CA ARG A 153 5.64 -10.10 26.25
C ARG A 153 4.22 -9.51 26.13
N GLN A 154 4.04 -8.26 26.55
CA GLN A 154 2.74 -7.58 26.46
C GLN A 154 2.37 -7.29 24.99
N LEU A 155 3.37 -6.99 24.16
CA LEU A 155 3.21 -6.76 22.73
C LEU A 155 2.86 -8.03 21.96
N GLU A 156 3.53 -9.15 22.26
CA GLU A 156 3.18 -10.48 21.74
C GLU A 156 1.72 -10.81 22.05
N GLN A 157 1.33 -10.72 23.32
CA GLN A 157 -0.05 -10.96 23.75
C GLN A 157 -1.07 -10.06 23.04
N HIS A 158 -0.72 -8.79 22.83
CA HIS A 158 -1.58 -7.86 22.12
C HIS A 158 -1.66 -8.19 20.62
N PHE A 159 -0.54 -8.55 19.97
CA PHE A 159 -0.50 -8.94 18.57
C PHE A 159 -1.32 -10.21 18.29
N ASP A 160 -1.24 -11.19 19.19
CA ASP A 160 -2.04 -12.42 19.12
C ASP A 160 -3.53 -12.13 19.35
N ALA A 161 -3.85 -11.21 20.28
CA ALA A 161 -5.22 -10.76 20.49
C ALA A 161 -5.79 -10.05 19.25
N GLU A 162 -5.00 -9.22 18.56
CA GLU A 162 -5.41 -8.58 17.31
C GLU A 162 -5.63 -9.59 16.18
N SER A 163 -4.79 -10.62 16.10
CA SER A 163 -4.94 -11.69 15.11
C SER A 163 -6.22 -12.51 15.38
N ARG A 164 -6.52 -12.82 16.64
CA ARG A 164 -7.79 -13.47 17.03
C ARG A 164 -9.01 -12.62 16.70
N ARG A 165 -8.97 -11.31 17.01
CA ARG A 165 -10.02 -10.37 16.62
C ARG A 165 -10.26 -10.36 15.11
N LEU A 166 -9.22 -10.39 14.29
CA LEU A 166 -9.40 -10.46 12.84
C LEU A 166 -10.08 -11.74 12.36
N VAL A 167 -9.91 -12.85 13.09
CA VAL A 167 -10.57 -14.12 12.78
C VAL A 167 -12.03 -14.10 13.27
N GLU A 168 -12.25 -13.64 14.49
CA GLU A 168 -13.55 -13.69 15.19
C GLU A 168 -14.51 -12.57 14.74
N ASP A 169 -14.00 -11.34 14.61
CA ASP A 169 -14.80 -10.16 14.29
C ASP A 169 -15.22 -10.18 12.81
N ARG A 170 -16.47 -9.79 12.55
CA ARG A 170 -16.96 -9.43 11.23
C ARG A 170 -16.36 -8.10 10.78
N PHE A 171 -16.44 -7.80 9.49
CA PHE A 171 -15.87 -6.55 8.97
C PHE A 171 -16.38 -5.29 9.68
N GLY A 172 -17.71 -5.16 9.85
CA GLY A 172 -18.30 -4.01 10.55
C GLY A 172 -17.78 -3.87 11.98
N GLU A 173 -17.72 -4.97 12.73
CA GLU A 173 -17.22 -5.00 14.11
C GLU A 173 -15.73 -4.59 14.18
N ARG A 174 -14.93 -5.03 13.21
CA ARG A 174 -13.53 -4.61 13.11
C ARG A 174 -13.39 -3.11 12.86
N LEU A 175 -14.26 -2.52 12.03
CA LEU A 175 -14.25 -1.09 11.76
C LEU A 175 -14.64 -0.28 13.00
N ASP A 176 -15.71 -0.67 13.68
CA ASP A 176 -16.17 -0.03 14.91
C ASP A 176 -15.09 -0.08 15.99
N TYR A 177 -14.44 -1.24 16.15
CA TYR A 177 -13.29 -1.39 17.05
C TYR A 177 -12.16 -0.42 16.70
N GLU A 178 -11.73 -0.37 15.44
CA GLU A 178 -10.62 0.50 15.03
C GLU A 178 -10.94 1.99 15.21
N LEU A 179 -12.18 2.41 14.94
CA LEU A 179 -12.65 3.78 15.16
C LEU A 179 -12.67 4.12 16.66
N ALA A 180 -13.21 3.24 17.51
CA ALA A 180 -13.21 3.44 18.96
C ALA A 180 -11.78 3.45 19.54
N PHE A 181 -10.90 2.58 19.04
CA PHE A 181 -9.50 2.54 19.42
C PHE A 181 -8.79 3.84 19.04
N PHE A 182 -9.00 4.33 17.81
CA PHE A 182 -8.43 5.60 17.36
C PHE A 182 -8.98 6.80 18.14
N ALA A 183 -10.28 6.86 18.39
CA ALA A 183 -10.89 7.93 19.17
C ALA A 183 -10.33 8.02 20.60
N SER A 184 -10.00 6.87 21.20
CA SER A 184 -9.47 6.83 22.57
C SER A 184 -7.95 6.97 22.67
N ARG A 185 -7.19 6.53 21.66
CA ARG A 185 -5.71 6.47 21.71
C ARG A 185 -4.99 7.34 20.68
N HIS A 186 -5.71 7.93 19.73
CA HIS A 186 -5.18 8.70 18.60
C HIS A 186 -4.15 7.96 17.74
N VAL A 187 -4.19 6.63 17.79
CA VAL A 187 -3.41 5.71 16.97
C VAL A 187 -4.30 4.54 16.60
N PHE A 188 -4.04 3.90 15.47
CA PHE A 188 -4.73 2.67 15.10
C PHE A 188 -4.14 1.46 15.86
N PRO A 189 -4.92 0.38 16.10
CA PRO A 189 -4.41 -0.84 16.71
C PRO A 189 -3.39 -1.55 15.81
N HIS A 190 -2.76 -2.63 16.28
CA HIS A 190 -1.95 -3.45 15.40
C HIS A 190 -2.79 -4.06 14.27
N GLN A 191 -2.14 -4.26 13.12
CA GLN A 191 -2.77 -4.76 11.89
C GLN A 191 -3.99 -3.96 11.39
N PRO A 192 -3.98 -2.62 11.41
CA PRO A 192 -5.20 -1.84 11.20
C PRO A 192 -5.68 -1.85 9.76
N VAL A 193 -6.96 -2.10 9.53
CA VAL A 193 -7.59 -2.17 8.21
C VAL A 193 -8.10 -0.81 7.73
N LEU A 194 -8.21 0.20 8.59
CA LEU A 194 -8.66 1.54 8.22
C LEU A 194 -7.54 2.51 7.86
N ARG A 195 -6.35 2.33 8.45
CA ARG A 195 -5.25 3.32 8.39
C ARG A 195 -4.94 3.84 6.98
N PHE A 196 -4.88 2.94 5.99
CA PHE A 196 -4.53 3.28 4.62
C PHE A 196 -5.73 3.70 3.75
N SER A 197 -6.91 3.89 4.35
CA SER A 197 -8.10 4.44 3.68
C SER A 197 -8.26 5.95 3.88
N PHE A 198 -7.43 6.56 4.74
CA PHE A 198 -7.31 8.01 4.89
C PHE A 198 -6.04 8.49 4.20
N TYR A 199 -6.18 9.31 3.15
CA TYR A 199 -5.10 9.70 2.25
C TYR A 199 -4.44 11.01 2.63
N TYR A 200 -5.19 11.94 3.23
CA TYR A 200 -4.75 13.34 3.37
C TYR A 200 -3.39 13.46 4.06
N GLN A 201 -3.25 12.84 5.23
CA GLN A 201 -2.03 12.94 6.02
C GLN A 201 -0.81 12.33 5.31
N GLY A 202 -1.00 11.24 4.56
CA GLY A 202 0.08 10.61 3.80
C GLY A 202 0.52 11.44 2.61
N LEU A 203 -0.43 12.04 1.88
CA LEU A 203 -0.14 12.96 0.78
C LEU A 203 0.55 14.23 1.27
N ARG A 204 0.06 14.83 2.36
CA ARG A 204 0.67 16.02 2.97
C ARG A 204 2.12 15.80 3.32
N LEU A 205 2.45 14.68 3.97
CA LEU A 205 3.84 14.34 4.33
C LEU A 205 4.77 14.26 3.11
N LEU A 206 4.28 13.84 1.96
CA LEU A 206 5.07 13.83 0.72
C LEU A 206 5.19 15.24 0.14
N LEU A 207 4.08 15.99 0.09
CA LEU A 207 4.03 17.34 -0.47
C LEU A 207 4.74 18.42 0.36
N ASP A 208 5.03 18.12 1.63
CA ASP A 208 5.88 18.95 2.49
C ASP A 208 7.37 18.85 2.08
N ARG A 209 7.77 17.85 1.28
CA ARG A 209 9.17 17.59 0.92
C ARG A 209 9.44 17.57 -0.58
N TYR A 210 8.54 17.01 -1.37
CA TYR A 210 8.74 16.76 -2.80
C TYR A 210 8.05 17.80 -3.67
N GLN A 211 8.60 18.04 -4.85
CA GLN A 211 7.94 18.89 -5.83
C GLN A 211 6.73 18.15 -6.44
N PRO A 212 5.70 18.87 -6.89
CA PRO A 212 4.51 18.26 -7.48
C PRO A 212 4.82 17.35 -8.68
N GLU A 213 5.79 17.71 -9.50
CA GLU A 213 6.26 16.94 -10.66
C GLU A 213 7.02 15.65 -10.29
N ASP A 214 7.45 15.51 -9.03
CA ASP A 214 8.08 14.28 -8.54
C ASP A 214 7.02 13.25 -8.11
N ILE A 215 5.77 13.66 -7.91
CA ILE A 215 4.67 12.83 -7.40
C ILE A 215 3.67 12.51 -8.52
N VAL A 216 3.39 11.22 -8.71
CA VAL A 216 2.36 10.71 -9.60
C VAL A 216 1.29 10.01 -8.76
N VAL A 217 0.08 10.53 -8.79
CA VAL A 217 -1.08 9.92 -8.10
C VAL A 217 -2.00 9.30 -9.15
N LEU A 218 -2.38 8.04 -8.96
CA LEU A 218 -3.17 7.29 -9.94
C LEU A 218 -4.14 6.31 -9.28
N THR A 219 -5.16 5.86 -10.02
CA THR A 219 -5.93 4.66 -9.66
C THR A 219 -5.50 3.47 -10.52
N ARG A 220 -5.67 2.25 -10.00
CA ARG A 220 -5.25 1.03 -10.71
C ARG A 220 -5.92 0.91 -12.09
N GLN A 221 -7.18 1.32 -12.23
CA GLN A 221 -7.91 1.19 -13.49
C GLN A 221 -7.23 1.93 -14.64
N GLY A 222 -6.47 2.99 -14.36
CA GLY A 222 -5.66 3.69 -15.36
C GLY A 222 -4.64 2.80 -16.07
N LEU A 223 -4.24 1.67 -15.49
CA LEU A 223 -3.34 0.72 -16.15
C LEU A 223 -4.02 -0.09 -17.26
N ALA A 224 -5.35 -0.12 -17.35
CA ALA A 224 -6.05 -0.81 -18.44
C ALA A 224 -6.01 0.01 -19.75
N ASP A 225 -5.94 1.34 -19.65
CA ASP A 225 -5.91 2.24 -20.80
C ASP A 225 -4.47 2.48 -21.31
N THR A 226 -4.27 2.35 -22.62
CA THR A 226 -2.95 2.50 -23.26
C THR A 226 -2.42 3.94 -23.19
N GLY A 227 -3.31 4.94 -23.31
CA GLY A 227 -2.95 6.34 -23.22
C GLY A 227 -2.43 6.69 -21.83
N ARG A 228 -3.19 6.33 -20.79
CA ARG A 228 -2.82 6.48 -19.38
C ARG A 228 -1.54 5.71 -19.04
N ARG A 229 -1.34 4.48 -19.55
CA ARG A 229 -0.06 3.75 -19.37
C ARG A 229 1.13 4.51 -19.96
N THR A 230 1.00 5.05 -21.17
CA THR A 230 2.05 5.87 -21.79
C THR A 230 2.40 7.07 -20.91
N GLU A 231 1.39 7.73 -20.37
CA GLU A 231 1.57 8.88 -19.50
C GLU A 231 2.21 8.52 -18.15
N ILE A 232 1.79 7.41 -17.53
CA ILE A 232 2.41 6.88 -16.30
C ILE A 232 3.89 6.58 -16.57
N ALA A 233 4.20 5.90 -17.67
CA ALA A 233 5.58 5.56 -18.05
C ALA A 233 6.43 6.82 -18.27
N LEU A 234 5.87 7.83 -18.93
CA LEU A 234 6.55 9.11 -19.17
C LEU A 234 6.86 9.83 -17.86
N ARG A 235 5.88 9.94 -16.95
CA ARG A 235 6.04 10.66 -15.68
C ARG A 235 6.94 9.94 -14.69
N LEU A 236 6.84 8.61 -14.60
CA LEU A 236 7.61 7.81 -13.63
C LEU A 236 8.99 7.40 -14.12
N ALA A 237 9.16 7.07 -15.40
CA ALA A 237 10.42 6.54 -15.93
C ALA A 237 11.09 7.47 -16.97
N GLY A 238 10.44 8.59 -17.33
CA GLY A 238 10.93 9.47 -18.38
C GLY A 238 10.85 8.85 -19.79
N ARG A 239 10.05 7.78 -19.98
CA ARG A 239 9.95 7.00 -21.22
C ARG A 239 8.50 6.74 -21.61
N GLY A 240 8.11 7.03 -22.84
CA GLY A 240 6.72 6.85 -23.33
C GLY A 240 6.42 5.45 -23.86
N LEU A 241 6.83 4.37 -23.17
CA LEU A 241 6.52 3.00 -23.58
C LEU A 241 5.35 2.45 -22.75
N ALA A 242 4.19 2.24 -23.38
CA ALA A 242 3.00 1.75 -22.69
C ALA A 242 3.10 0.28 -22.25
N GLY A 243 3.94 -0.52 -22.95
CA GLY A 243 3.96 -1.98 -22.81
C GLY A 243 2.58 -2.62 -23.03
N GLU A 244 2.50 -3.93 -22.81
CA GLU A 244 1.20 -4.60 -22.68
C GLU A 244 0.53 -4.21 -21.36
N ALA A 245 -0.80 -4.19 -21.35
CA ALA A 245 -1.55 -4.00 -20.12
C ALA A 245 -1.12 -5.04 -19.07
N PRO A 246 -1.02 -4.68 -17.78
CA PRO A 246 -0.78 -5.69 -16.76
C PRO A 246 -1.89 -6.75 -16.84
N GLY A 247 -1.49 -8.01 -16.97
CA GLY A 247 -2.40 -9.14 -16.81
C GLY A 247 -3.13 -9.05 -15.46
N ARG A 248 -4.24 -9.79 -15.31
CA ARG A 248 -4.97 -9.85 -14.04
C ARG A 248 -3.99 -10.22 -12.92
N SER A 249 -3.68 -9.24 -12.06
CA SER A 249 -2.96 -9.52 -10.83
C SER A 249 -3.85 -10.39 -9.95
N PHE A 250 -3.26 -11.37 -9.27
CA PHE A 250 -3.97 -12.23 -8.32
C PHE A 250 -4.90 -11.43 -7.39
N THR A 251 -6.16 -11.84 -7.35
CA THR A 251 -7.20 -11.26 -6.52
C THR A 251 -7.64 -12.27 -5.47
N LEU A 252 -7.91 -11.80 -4.25
CA LEU A 252 -8.55 -12.64 -3.22
C LEU A 252 -9.95 -13.13 -3.61
N SER A 253 -10.53 -12.63 -4.71
CA SER A 253 -11.83 -13.07 -5.24
C SER A 253 -11.97 -14.59 -5.38
N ASP A 254 -10.86 -15.30 -5.64
CA ASP A 254 -10.85 -16.76 -5.81
C ASP A 254 -10.73 -17.53 -4.49
N ILE A 255 -10.54 -16.82 -3.36
CA ILE A 255 -10.44 -17.41 -2.02
C ILE A 255 -11.70 -17.04 -1.25
N ALA A 256 -12.55 -18.03 -1.03
CA ALA A 256 -13.72 -17.89 -0.17
C ALA A 256 -13.28 -17.59 1.27
N LEU A 257 -13.83 -16.53 1.85
CA LEU A 257 -13.82 -16.31 3.29
C LEU A 257 -15.19 -16.70 3.85
N ASP A 258 -15.26 -16.79 5.16
CA ASP A 258 -16.46 -17.03 5.96
C ASP A 258 -17.48 -15.88 5.90
N GLU A 259 -17.15 -14.75 5.28
CA GLU A 259 -18.02 -13.58 5.14
C GLU A 259 -18.07 -13.07 3.69
N PRO A 260 -19.26 -12.76 3.13
CA PRO A 260 -19.40 -12.14 1.81
C PRO A 260 -18.95 -10.67 1.81
N GLU A 261 -18.79 -10.09 0.62
CA GLU A 261 -18.56 -8.65 0.50
C GLU A 261 -19.75 -7.86 1.06
N PRO A 262 -19.51 -6.87 1.97
CA PRO A 262 -20.57 -6.06 2.53
C PRO A 262 -21.29 -5.24 1.46
N ASP A 263 -22.57 -4.95 1.70
CA ASP A 263 -23.24 -3.89 0.96
C ASP A 263 -22.72 -2.54 1.45
N PHE A 264 -21.73 -1.99 0.75
CA PHE A 264 -21.16 -0.69 1.09
C PHE A 264 -22.15 0.49 0.97
N ALA A 265 -23.35 0.28 0.40
CA ALA A 265 -24.43 1.27 0.42
C ALA A 265 -25.32 1.17 1.68
N GLY A 266 -25.19 0.11 2.48
CA GLY A 266 -25.91 -0.10 3.73
C GLY A 266 -25.76 1.06 4.72
N ALA A 267 -26.79 1.31 5.54
CA ALA A 267 -26.84 2.43 6.48
C ALA A 267 -25.76 2.34 7.57
N GLU A 268 -25.30 1.14 7.90
CA GLU A 268 -24.23 0.88 8.86
C GLU A 268 -22.89 1.56 8.45
N PHE A 269 -22.67 1.81 7.15
CA PHE A 269 -21.47 2.49 6.66
C PHE A 269 -21.64 4.00 6.51
N ASP A 270 -22.80 4.61 6.81
CA ASP A 270 -23.07 6.03 6.62
C ASP A 270 -22.04 6.94 7.30
N GLY A 271 -21.69 6.64 8.54
CA GLY A 271 -20.68 7.39 9.29
C GLY A 271 -19.31 7.33 8.60
N LEU A 272 -18.91 6.13 8.18
CA LEU A 272 -17.63 5.90 7.54
C LEU A 272 -17.57 6.52 6.14
N ARG A 273 -18.66 6.45 5.36
CA ARG A 273 -18.80 7.14 4.07
C ARG A 273 -18.57 8.64 4.22
N ARG A 274 -19.20 9.28 5.22
CA ARG A 274 -18.98 10.72 5.49
C ARG A 274 -17.54 11.04 5.85
N MET A 275 -16.90 10.22 6.70
CA MET A 275 -15.50 10.40 7.07
C MET A 275 -14.56 10.26 5.87
N PHE A 276 -14.77 9.25 5.04
CA PHE A 276 -13.98 9.03 3.83
C PHE A 276 -14.25 10.08 2.75
N ALA A 277 -15.49 10.53 2.58
CA ALA A 277 -15.82 11.65 1.71
C ALA A 277 -15.03 12.89 2.14
N PHE A 278 -15.08 13.23 3.43
CA PHE A 278 -14.34 14.36 3.99
C PHE A 278 -12.84 14.26 3.72
N ASP A 279 -12.19 13.14 4.06
CA ASP A 279 -10.75 12.96 3.86
C ASP A 279 -10.37 12.95 2.37
N LEU A 280 -11.16 12.30 1.51
CA LEU A 280 -10.92 12.24 0.08
C LEU A 280 -11.07 13.61 -0.58
N ASP A 281 -12.10 14.37 -0.22
CA ASP A 281 -12.32 15.74 -0.71
C ASP A 281 -11.10 16.62 -0.40
N HIS A 282 -10.68 16.64 0.87
CA HIS A 282 -9.50 17.40 1.30
C HIS A 282 -8.21 16.88 0.66
N SER A 283 -8.10 15.58 0.40
CA SER A 283 -6.95 15.00 -0.29
C SER A 283 -6.86 15.49 -1.73
N LEU A 284 -7.98 15.55 -2.45
CA LEU A 284 -8.02 16.04 -3.82
C LEU A 284 -7.78 17.56 -3.88
N GLU A 285 -8.35 18.33 -2.96
CA GLU A 285 -8.09 19.76 -2.81
C GLU A 285 -6.61 20.05 -2.50
N LEU A 286 -5.98 19.23 -1.65
CA LEU A 286 -4.55 19.33 -1.36
C LEU A 286 -3.71 19.09 -2.62
N LEU A 287 -4.03 18.06 -3.41
CA LEU A 287 -3.32 17.78 -4.65
C LEU A 287 -3.45 18.94 -5.64
N GLU A 288 -4.66 19.46 -5.82
CA GLU A 288 -4.93 20.57 -6.73
C GLU A 288 -4.25 21.86 -6.29
N SER A 289 -4.37 22.25 -5.02
CA SER A 289 -3.74 23.46 -4.47
C SER A 289 -2.22 23.43 -4.49
N ARG A 290 -1.63 22.23 -4.51
CA ARG A 290 -0.18 22.02 -4.63
C ARG A 290 0.26 21.81 -6.07
N GLY A 291 -0.64 21.85 -7.05
CA GLY A 291 -0.29 21.71 -8.47
C GLY A 291 0.07 20.28 -8.91
N VAL A 292 -0.34 19.26 -8.15
CA VAL A 292 -0.15 17.86 -8.55
C VAL A 292 -1.20 17.49 -9.58
N ALA A 293 -0.76 16.96 -10.73
CA ALA A 293 -1.66 16.57 -11.80
C ALA A 293 -2.49 15.33 -11.44
N THR A 294 -3.82 15.46 -11.44
CA THR A 294 -4.78 14.41 -11.01
C THR A 294 -5.45 13.66 -12.16
N ASN A 295 -5.03 13.86 -13.40
CA ASN A 295 -5.67 13.29 -14.60
C ASN A 295 -5.54 11.75 -14.72
N LEU A 296 -4.69 11.14 -13.90
CA LEU A 296 -4.55 9.68 -13.78
C LEU A 296 -5.43 9.08 -12.67
N LEU A 297 -6.21 9.91 -11.98
CA LEU A 297 -7.21 9.47 -11.01
C LEU A 297 -8.55 9.23 -11.70
N ASP A 298 -9.15 8.08 -11.41
CA ASP A 298 -10.54 7.79 -11.72
C ASP A 298 -11.41 8.23 -10.54
N ARG A 299 -12.06 9.39 -10.67
CA ARG A 299 -12.90 9.94 -9.59
C ARG A 299 -14.14 9.09 -9.34
N ASP A 300 -14.73 8.51 -10.38
CA ASP A 300 -15.92 7.66 -10.25
C ASP A 300 -15.57 6.38 -9.48
N GLU A 301 -14.38 5.80 -9.71
CA GLU A 301 -13.86 4.71 -8.89
C GLU A 301 -13.68 5.13 -7.42
N LEU A 302 -13.04 6.27 -7.17
CA LEU A 302 -12.73 6.71 -5.80
C LEU A 302 -13.99 6.99 -4.98
N TYR A 303 -15.00 7.61 -5.58
CA TYR A 303 -16.26 7.94 -4.92
C TYR A 303 -17.32 6.83 -4.94
N ARG A 304 -17.05 5.69 -5.59
CA ARG A 304 -17.98 4.55 -5.62
C ARG A 304 -18.37 4.15 -4.19
N HIS A 305 -19.67 4.09 -3.87
CA HIS A 305 -20.15 3.82 -2.51
C HIS A 305 -19.85 4.91 -1.46
N ILE A 306 -19.26 6.05 -1.82
CA ILE A 306 -19.00 7.15 -0.89
C ILE A 306 -20.05 8.25 -1.06
N ARG A 307 -20.45 8.50 -2.31
CA ARG A 307 -21.50 9.43 -2.72
C ARG A 307 -22.55 8.73 -3.56
#